data_AF-A0A562N897-F1
#
_entry.id   AF-A0A562N897-F1
#
_cell.length_a   1.000
_cell.length_b   1.000
_cell.length_c   1.000
_cell.angle_alpha   90.00
_cell.angle_beta   90.00
_cell.angle_gamma   90.00
#
_symmetry.space_group_name_H-M   'P 1'
#
loop_
_entity.id
_entity.type
_entity.pdbx_description
1 polymer ?
#
loop_
_entity_poly.entity_id
_entity_poly.type
_entity_poly.pdbx_seq_one_letter_code
_entity_poly.pdbx_strand_id
1 'polypeptide(L)'
;MACLALTGLLRAATPGAGEEARSYAVTGDTIMEPLAGGKGDPARGAALISDRQRSLCTLCHSGPFPDAHLHGTLAPDLTGVGARLSEGQIRLRVVDMKRLAPNTIMPAYYRIADEEGRRVATVWRGKPILTGADIEDIVAYLTTLKG
;
A
#
# COMPACT_ATOMS: atom_id res chain seq x y z
N MET A 1 55.82 -5.93 7.42
CA MET A 1 54.76 -5.37 6.55
C MET A 1 53.56 -6.30 6.67
N ALA A 2 52.63 -6.00 7.58
CA ALA A 2 51.43 -6.81 7.83
C ALA A 2 50.21 -5.91 7.65
N CYS A 3 49.43 -6.17 6.61
CA CYS A 3 48.22 -5.42 6.27
C CYS A 3 47.06 -5.95 7.12
N LEU A 4 46.54 -5.13 8.03
CA LEU A 4 45.28 -5.37 8.73
C LEU A 4 44.14 -4.97 7.77
N ALA A 5 43.38 -5.95 7.27
CA ALA A 5 42.16 -5.71 6.53
C ALA A 5 41.00 -5.49 7.50
N LEU A 6 40.47 -4.26 7.53
CA LEU A 6 39.30 -3.88 8.32
C LEU A 6 38.04 -4.25 7.52
N THR A 7 37.39 -5.36 7.85
CA THR A 7 36.08 -5.73 7.31
C THR A 7 34.98 -4.88 7.93
N GLY A 8 34.49 -3.89 7.20
CA GLY A 8 33.32 -3.11 7.59
C GLY A 8 32.05 -3.95 7.49
N LEU A 9 31.34 -4.13 8.61
CA LEU A 9 29.99 -4.72 8.63
C LEU A 9 29.01 -3.74 7.97
N LEU A 10 28.42 -4.16 6.85
CA LEU A 10 27.30 -3.46 6.22
C LEU A 10 26.03 -3.71 7.06
N ARG A 11 25.51 -2.65 7.70
CA ARG A 11 24.26 -2.70 8.48
C ARG A 11 23.08 -2.75 7.50
N ALA A 12 22.41 -3.89 7.39
CA ALA A 12 21.12 -3.98 6.70
C ALA A 12 20.07 -3.15 7.47
N ALA A 13 19.39 -2.25 6.77
CA ALA A 13 18.24 -1.54 7.31
C ALA A 13 17.06 -2.53 7.39
N THR A 14 16.69 -2.93 8.61
CA THR A 14 15.44 -3.62 8.88
C THR A 14 14.31 -2.61 8.74
N PRO A 15 13.28 -2.82 7.89
CA PRO A 15 12.07 -2.02 7.99
C PRO A 15 11.43 -2.36 9.33
N GLY A 16 11.46 -1.39 10.25
CA GLY A 16 11.03 -1.53 11.62
C GLY A 16 9.51 -1.59 11.73
N ALA A 17 9.03 -2.45 12.62
CA ALA A 17 7.70 -2.32 13.18
C ALA A 17 7.55 -0.90 13.77
N GLY A 18 6.51 -0.17 13.34
CA GLY A 18 6.12 1.12 13.92
C GLY A 18 6.51 2.35 13.11
N GLU A 19 6.20 2.39 11.81
CA GLU A 19 6.16 3.68 11.10
C GLU A 19 4.86 4.41 11.47
N GLU A 20 4.98 5.60 12.07
CA GLU A 20 3.85 6.49 12.29
C GLU A 20 3.30 6.96 10.94
N ALA A 21 1.98 6.97 10.80
CA ALA A 21 1.34 7.46 9.60
C ALA A 21 1.67 8.95 9.42
N ARG A 22 2.38 9.29 8.34
CA ARG A 22 2.68 10.68 8.01
C ARG A 22 1.42 11.38 7.50
N SER A 23 1.34 12.69 7.73
CA SER A 23 0.31 13.50 7.11
C SER A 23 0.52 13.55 5.59
N TYR A 24 -0.59 13.64 4.86
CA TYR A 24 -0.61 13.74 3.40
C TYR A 24 -1.61 14.82 2.98
N ALA A 25 -1.34 15.47 1.86
CA ALA A 25 -2.24 16.45 1.27
C ALA A 25 -3.01 15.83 0.11
N VAL A 26 -4.32 16.10 0.07
CA VAL A 26 -5.19 15.69 -1.03
C VAL A 26 -5.45 16.91 -1.92
N THR A 27 -5.14 16.80 -3.21
CA THR A 27 -5.43 17.83 -4.22
C THR A 27 -6.31 17.21 -5.29
N GLY A 28 -7.58 17.64 -5.36
CA GLY A 28 -8.58 16.98 -6.22
C GLY A 28 -8.79 15.52 -5.79
N ASP A 29 -8.64 14.58 -6.72
CA ASP A 29 -8.72 13.14 -6.46
C ASP A 29 -7.33 12.47 -6.35
N THR A 30 -6.32 13.24 -5.92
CA THR A 30 -4.92 12.78 -5.89
C THR A 30 -4.24 13.03 -4.54
N ILE A 31 -3.30 12.16 -4.22
CA ILE A 31 -2.18 12.45 -3.31
C ILE A 31 -0.93 12.50 -4.18
N MET A 32 -0.43 13.70 -4.48
CA MET A 32 0.68 13.86 -5.42
C MET A 32 2.00 13.36 -4.84
N GLU A 33 2.28 13.76 -3.60
CA GLU A 33 3.54 13.44 -2.92
C GLU A 33 3.54 11.99 -2.39
N PRO A 34 4.63 11.25 -2.55
CA PRO A 34 4.79 9.93 -1.92
C PRO A 34 4.69 9.99 -0.39
N LEU A 35 4.13 8.94 0.22
CA LEU A 35 3.97 8.84 1.67
C LEU A 35 5.27 8.49 2.39
N ALA A 36 6.18 7.82 1.68
CA ALA A 36 7.48 7.42 2.16
C ALA A 36 8.58 7.92 1.21
N GLY A 37 9.81 8.00 1.70
CA GLY A 37 10.96 8.38 0.87
C GLY A 37 11.34 7.26 -0.09
N GLY A 38 11.55 7.59 -1.36
CA GLY A 38 12.00 6.66 -2.40
C GLY A 38 10.91 6.27 -3.40
N LYS A 39 11.32 5.60 -4.48
CA LYS A 39 10.40 5.03 -5.47
C LYS A 39 9.95 3.65 -4.98
N GLY A 40 8.64 3.37 -5.05
CA GLY A 40 8.11 2.05 -4.73
C GLY A 40 8.69 0.94 -5.62
N ASP A 41 8.73 -0.28 -5.09
CA ASP A 41 9.17 -1.49 -5.77
C ASP A 41 7.95 -2.28 -6.27
N PRO A 42 7.75 -2.41 -7.60
CA PRO A 42 6.60 -3.10 -8.14
C PRO A 42 6.59 -4.61 -7.84
N ALA A 43 7.74 -5.25 -7.59
CA ALA A 43 7.77 -6.66 -7.22
C ALA A 43 7.22 -6.87 -5.79
N ARG A 44 7.58 -5.98 -4.86
CA ARG A 44 6.99 -5.97 -3.51
C ARG A 44 5.51 -5.59 -3.56
N GLY A 45 5.14 -4.66 -4.43
CA GLY A 45 3.74 -4.28 -4.66
C GLY A 45 2.89 -5.45 -5.16
N ALA A 46 3.39 -6.23 -6.12
CA ALA A 46 2.72 -7.43 -6.61
C ALA A 46 2.52 -8.47 -5.49
N ALA A 47 3.56 -8.71 -4.68
CA ALA A 47 3.47 -9.60 -3.53
C ALA A 47 2.44 -9.10 -2.50
N LEU A 48 2.40 -7.79 -2.25
CA LEU A 48 1.40 -7.18 -1.39
C LEU A 48 -0.01 -7.34 -1.96
N ILE A 49 -0.28 -7.09 -3.25
CA ILE A 49 -1.63 -7.29 -3.83
C ILE A 49 -2.14 -8.72 -3.60
N SER A 50 -1.27 -9.72 -3.72
CA SER A 50 -1.60 -11.13 -3.50
C SER A 50 -1.54 -11.58 -2.04
N ASP A 51 -1.16 -10.72 -1.09
CA ASP A 51 -1.05 -11.06 0.34
C ASP A 51 -2.43 -11.30 0.96
N ARG A 52 -2.67 -12.56 1.35
CA ARG A 52 -3.96 -13.02 1.90
C ARG A 52 -4.08 -12.85 3.42
N GLN A 53 -3.20 -12.09 4.07
CA GLN A 53 -3.20 -11.88 5.52
C GLN A 53 -3.03 -10.41 5.91
N ARG A 54 -2.37 -9.60 5.07
CA ARG A 54 -2.09 -8.17 5.35
C ARG A 54 -2.94 -7.23 4.50
N SER A 55 -2.84 -7.30 3.17
CA SER A 55 -3.50 -6.34 2.27
C SER A 55 -4.89 -6.81 1.82
N LEU A 56 -5.07 -8.11 1.60
CA LEU A 56 -6.30 -8.76 1.17
C LEU A 56 -6.94 -8.16 -0.09
N CYS A 57 -6.16 -7.54 -0.99
CA CYS A 57 -6.71 -6.86 -2.17
C CYS A 57 -7.49 -7.82 -3.08
N THR A 58 -6.95 -9.02 -3.32
CA THR A 58 -7.58 -10.06 -4.15
C THR A 58 -8.84 -10.67 -3.52
N LEU A 59 -9.12 -10.43 -2.23
CA LEU A 59 -10.40 -10.86 -1.65
C LEU A 59 -11.59 -10.11 -2.29
N CYS A 60 -11.35 -8.91 -2.82
CA CYS A 60 -12.39 -8.08 -3.42
C CYS A 60 -12.21 -7.87 -4.93
N HIS A 61 -10.97 -7.77 -5.40
CA HIS A 61 -10.64 -7.43 -6.77
C HIS A 61 -10.15 -8.63 -7.58
N SER A 62 -10.58 -8.72 -8.84
CA SER A 62 -9.91 -9.48 -9.89
C SER A 62 -8.84 -8.64 -10.59
N GLY A 63 -7.99 -9.30 -11.38
CA GLY A 63 -7.00 -8.63 -12.22
C GLY A 63 -5.98 -9.62 -12.80
N PRO A 64 -4.90 -9.11 -13.42
CA PRO A 64 -3.83 -9.93 -13.99
C PRO A 64 -2.88 -10.45 -12.90
N PHE A 65 -3.43 -11.03 -11.84
CA PHE A 65 -2.71 -11.58 -10.70
C PHE A 65 -2.71 -13.12 -10.76
N PRO A 66 -1.74 -13.79 -10.11
CA PRO A 66 -1.77 -15.24 -9.94
C PRO A 66 -3.04 -15.74 -9.24
N ASP A 67 -3.35 -17.03 -9.39
CA ASP A 67 -4.42 -17.73 -8.69
C ASP A 67 -5.82 -17.11 -8.84
N ALA A 68 -6.27 -16.92 -10.09
CA ALA A 68 -7.55 -16.28 -10.43
C ALA A 68 -8.78 -16.86 -9.70
N HIS A 69 -8.76 -18.14 -9.36
CA HIS A 69 -9.83 -18.81 -8.60
C HIS A 69 -9.98 -18.30 -7.15
N LEU A 70 -8.98 -17.57 -6.64
CA LEU A 70 -8.99 -16.97 -5.30
C LEU A 70 -9.42 -15.50 -5.30
N HIS A 71 -9.73 -14.94 -6.47
CA HIS A 71 -10.09 -13.52 -6.61
C HIS A 71 -11.58 -13.30 -6.32
N GLY A 72 -11.89 -12.20 -5.65
CA GLY A 72 -13.24 -11.75 -5.43
C GLY A 72 -13.81 -10.92 -6.58
N THR A 73 -15.11 -10.68 -6.52
CA THR A 73 -15.87 -9.87 -7.48
C THR A 73 -16.67 -8.75 -6.80
N LEU A 74 -16.31 -8.41 -5.55
CA LEU A 74 -16.97 -7.35 -4.77
C LEU A 74 -16.58 -5.95 -5.25
N ALA A 75 -15.44 -5.82 -5.93
CA ALA A 75 -14.91 -4.56 -6.42
C ALA A 75 -14.46 -4.70 -7.89
N PRO A 76 -14.25 -3.57 -8.62
CA PRO A 76 -13.91 -3.61 -10.03
C PRO A 76 -12.60 -4.34 -10.34
N ASP A 77 -12.52 -4.91 -11.54
CA ASP A 77 -11.28 -5.48 -12.06
C ASP A 77 -10.17 -4.41 -12.16
N LEU A 78 -8.95 -4.77 -11.71
CA LEU A 78 -7.79 -3.88 -11.69
C LEU A 78 -6.95 -3.93 -12.98
N THR A 79 -7.32 -4.74 -13.96
CA THR A 79 -6.74 -4.72 -15.30
C THR A 79 -6.83 -3.31 -15.90
N GLY A 80 -5.73 -2.84 -16.48
CA GLY A 80 -5.65 -1.52 -17.10
C GLY A 80 -5.73 -0.33 -16.14
N VAL A 81 -5.67 -0.52 -14.82
CA VAL A 81 -5.78 0.59 -13.85
C VAL A 81 -4.67 1.64 -14.04
N GLY A 82 -3.45 1.22 -14.35
CA GLY A 82 -2.31 2.09 -14.62
C GLY A 82 -2.41 2.84 -15.96
N ALA A 83 -3.34 2.47 -16.85
CA ALA A 83 -3.68 3.25 -18.03
C ALA A 83 -4.81 4.26 -17.76
N ARG A 84 -5.68 3.98 -16.78
CA ARG A 84 -6.86 4.80 -16.46
C ARG A 84 -6.59 5.88 -15.40
N LEU A 85 -5.63 5.65 -14.52
CA LEU A 85 -5.36 6.51 -13.35
C LEU A 85 -3.89 6.90 -13.29
N SER A 86 -3.63 8.12 -12.84
CA SER A 86 -2.28 8.56 -12.48
C SER A 86 -1.81 7.93 -11.18
N GLU A 87 -0.50 8.00 -10.93
CA GLU A 87 0.12 7.49 -9.69
C GLU A 87 -0.55 8.08 -8.43
N GLY A 88 -0.76 9.40 -8.39
CA GLY A 88 -1.40 10.06 -7.26
C GLY A 88 -2.88 9.72 -7.09
N GLN A 89 -3.58 9.40 -8.19
CA GLN A 89 -4.96 8.91 -8.16
C GLN A 89 -5.05 7.49 -7.60
N ILE A 90 -4.10 6.62 -7.96
CA ILE A 90 -3.99 5.27 -7.39
C ILE A 90 -3.66 5.38 -5.90
N ARG A 91 -2.71 6.24 -5.52
CA ARG A 91 -2.31 6.46 -4.13
C ARG A 91 -3.49 6.85 -3.25
N LEU A 92 -4.29 7.84 -3.64
CA LEU A 92 -5.46 8.25 -2.85
C LEU A 92 -6.45 7.10 -2.65
N ARG A 93 -6.68 6.27 -3.67
CA ARG A 93 -7.61 5.13 -3.58
C ARG A 93 -7.13 4.09 -2.57
N VAL A 94 -5.82 3.80 -2.53
CA VAL A 94 -5.26 2.87 -1.54
C VAL A 94 -5.24 3.49 -0.14
N VAL A 95 -4.86 4.76 -0.01
CA VAL A 95 -4.78 5.46 1.28
C VAL A 95 -6.15 5.61 1.94
N ASP A 96 -7.13 6.17 1.21
CA ASP A 96 -8.41 6.59 1.76
C ASP A 96 -9.51 6.69 0.68
N MET A 97 -9.93 5.54 0.13
CA MET A 97 -11.00 5.48 -0.88
C MET A 97 -12.31 6.13 -0.41
N LYS A 98 -12.55 6.22 0.90
CA LYS A 98 -13.76 6.84 1.47
C LYS A 98 -13.87 8.33 1.16
N ARG A 99 -12.77 9.02 0.87
CA ARG A 99 -12.80 10.40 0.38
C ARG A 99 -13.41 10.54 -1.01
N LEU A 100 -13.30 9.50 -1.83
CA LEU A 100 -13.84 9.47 -3.19
C LEU A 100 -15.23 8.83 -3.25
N ALA A 101 -15.45 7.79 -2.43
CA ALA A 101 -16.70 7.06 -2.32
C ALA A 101 -17.01 6.76 -0.85
N PRO A 102 -17.74 7.63 -0.13
CA PRO A 102 -17.97 7.49 1.32
C PRO A 102 -18.55 6.13 1.74
N ASN A 103 -19.39 5.55 0.88
CA ASN A 103 -20.07 4.28 1.11
C ASN A 103 -19.26 3.05 0.65
N THR A 104 -18.01 3.23 0.20
CA THR A 104 -17.16 2.11 -0.22
C THR A 104 -16.89 1.14 0.94
N ILE A 105 -16.85 -0.15 0.59
CA ILE A 105 -16.37 -1.23 1.47
C ILE A 105 -14.85 -1.38 1.41
N MET A 106 -14.18 -0.76 0.43
CA MET A 106 -12.71 -0.77 0.34
C MET A 106 -12.13 -0.11 1.60
N PRO A 107 -11.22 -0.79 2.33
CA PRO A 107 -10.58 -0.22 3.50
C PRO A 107 -9.75 1.03 3.17
N ALA A 108 -9.65 1.96 4.13
CA ALA A 108 -8.64 3.00 4.09
C ALA A 108 -7.35 2.44 4.70
N TYR A 109 -6.37 2.09 3.86
CA TYR A 109 -5.21 1.32 4.31
C TYR A 109 -4.19 2.15 5.11
N TYR A 110 -4.19 3.47 4.95
CA TYR A 110 -3.25 4.37 5.65
C TYR A 110 -3.89 5.21 6.78
N ARG A 111 -5.20 5.06 7.02
CA ARG A 111 -5.85 5.75 8.14
C ARG A 111 -5.62 4.99 9.44
N ILE A 112 -5.38 5.73 10.52
CA ILE A 112 -5.50 5.23 11.88
C ILE A 112 -6.98 5.27 12.25
N ALA A 113 -7.50 4.16 12.77
CA ALA A 113 -8.89 4.05 13.22
C ALA A 113 -9.00 4.47 14.70
N ASP A 114 -8.88 5.77 14.97
CA ASP A 114 -8.88 6.36 16.31
C ASP A 114 -10.21 7.03 16.70
N GLU A 115 -11.21 7.00 15.81
CA GLU A 115 -12.52 7.59 16.08
C GLU A 115 -13.18 7.01 17.35
N GLU A 116 -13.83 7.85 18.15
CA GLU A 116 -14.45 7.41 19.40
C GLU A 116 -15.52 6.32 19.15
N GLY A 117 -15.54 5.31 20.04
CA GLY A 117 -16.47 4.18 19.94
C GLY A 117 -16.04 3.07 18.99
N ARG A 118 -14.92 3.20 18.29
CA ARG A 118 -14.35 2.10 17.49
C ARG A 118 -13.74 1.02 18.37
N ARG A 119 -14.13 -0.24 18.14
CA ARG A 119 -13.56 -1.42 18.82
C ARG A 119 -12.37 -1.96 18.05
N VAL A 120 -11.23 -1.26 18.14
CA VAL A 120 -9.98 -1.68 17.49
C VAL A 120 -9.23 -2.66 18.38
N ALA A 121 -8.87 -3.82 17.80
CA ALA A 121 -8.05 -4.81 18.48
C ALA A 121 -6.70 -4.21 18.90
N THR A 122 -6.19 -4.58 20.08
CA THR A 122 -4.99 -3.98 20.69
C THR A 122 -3.80 -3.90 19.74
N VAL A 123 -3.60 -4.94 18.92
CA VAL A 123 -2.50 -5.02 17.96
C VAL A 123 -2.58 -4.00 16.82
N TRP A 124 -3.72 -3.35 16.59
CA TRP A 124 -3.98 -2.40 15.50
C TRP A 124 -4.24 -0.97 15.97
N ARG A 125 -4.20 -0.69 17.28
CA ARG A 125 -4.39 0.68 17.79
C ARG A 125 -3.21 1.57 17.40
N GLY A 126 -3.53 2.81 17.00
CA GLY A 126 -2.52 3.84 16.68
C GLY A 126 -1.70 3.57 15.42
N LYS A 127 -2.11 2.61 14.58
CA LYS A 127 -1.38 2.28 13.35
C LYS A 127 -2.31 2.11 12.15
N PRO A 128 -1.83 2.43 10.94
CA PRO A 128 -2.51 2.06 9.72
C PRO A 128 -2.42 0.54 9.45
N ILE A 129 -3.20 0.06 8.48
CA ILE A 129 -3.13 -1.34 8.02
C ILE A 129 -1.81 -1.59 7.28
N LEU A 130 -1.42 -0.64 6.42
CA LEU A 130 -0.19 -0.68 5.62
C LEU A 130 0.71 0.52 5.96
N THR A 131 2.02 0.36 5.83
CA THR A 131 2.97 1.46 5.96
C THR A 131 2.96 2.36 4.73
N GLY A 132 3.59 3.55 4.82
CA GLY A 132 3.73 4.42 3.64
C GLY A 132 4.50 3.72 2.53
N ALA A 133 5.59 3.03 2.89
CA ALA A 133 6.38 2.23 1.95
C ALA A 133 5.59 1.09 1.29
N ASP A 134 4.78 0.34 2.05
CA ASP A 134 3.91 -0.70 1.49
C ASP A 134 2.95 -0.12 0.44
N ILE A 135 2.39 1.07 0.71
CA ILE A 135 1.48 1.75 -0.23
C ILE A 135 2.22 2.19 -1.48
N GLU A 136 3.42 2.76 -1.36
CA GLU A 136 4.21 3.16 -2.53
C GLU A 136 4.61 1.96 -3.39
N ASP A 137 4.91 0.81 -2.80
CA ASP A 137 5.15 -0.43 -3.51
C ASP A 137 3.89 -0.88 -4.30
N ILE A 138 2.71 -0.86 -3.67
CA ILE A 138 1.42 -1.17 -4.34
C ILE A 138 1.15 -0.19 -5.48
N VAL A 139 1.33 1.11 -5.26
CA VAL A 139 1.13 2.15 -6.27
C VAL A 139 2.07 1.93 -7.46
N ALA A 140 3.35 1.63 -7.19
CA ALA A 140 4.34 1.34 -8.22
C ALA A 140 3.91 0.15 -9.08
N TYR A 141 3.41 -0.93 -8.47
CA TYR A 141 2.89 -2.10 -9.19
C TYR A 141 1.63 -1.80 -10.00
N LEU A 142 0.60 -1.20 -9.40
CA LEU A 142 -0.67 -0.92 -10.09
C LEU A 142 -0.47 0.02 -11.29
N THR A 143 0.50 0.92 -11.21
CA THR A 143 0.86 1.82 -12.34
C THR A 143 1.42 1.07 -13.55
N THR A 144 1.96 -0.15 -13.38
CA THR A 144 2.43 -0.97 -14.50
C THR A 144 1.29 -1.70 -15.22
N LEU A 145 0.09 -1.79 -14.64
CA LEU A 145 -1.05 -2.53 -15.20
C LEU A 145 -1.78 -1.69 -16.25
N LYS A 146 -1.23 -1.60 -17.46
CA LYS A 146 -1.76 -0.76 -18.54
C LYS A 146 -2.67 -1.49 -19.54
N GLY A 147 -2.76 -2.82 -19.45
CA GLY A 147 -3.49 -3.66 -20.40
C GLY A 147 -2.53 -4.43 -21.30
#